data_AF-A0A9W6N251-F1
#
_entry.id   AF-A0A9W6N251-F1
#
_cell.length_a   1.000
_cell.length_b   1.000
_cell.length_c   1.000
_cell.angle_alpha   90.00
_cell.angle_beta   90.00
_cell.angle_gamma   90.00
#
_symmetry.space_group_name_H-M   'P 1'
#
loop_
_entity.id
_entity.type
_entity.pdbx_description
1 polymer ?
#
loop_
_entity_poly.entity_id
_entity_poly.type
_entity_poly.pdbx_seq_one_letter_code
_entity_poly.pdbx_strand_id
1 'polypeptide(L)'
;MRLIRPAVLAAALALGAAGGPAAFAQEAPAAGPKTPLPAPTPRAVQPGQGKQADHADWPCVQPRVAELSYGQMWAGPPLDAALTAWRDDALVRETIPTLVARRTKTEEAETVLRRFAHAAGADKNAKLTLLFAGVFSEINASRSAVIAGIERYARKQRDLSERIKTESLQLASDRKGKDMAAQMSPELQQKEQTLTWDTRIYDERAQALTYVCESPVILEQLAFERGRAIQALMD
;
A
#
# COMPACT_ATOMS: atom_id res chain seq x y z
N MET A 1 11.96 3.48 -61.19
CA MET A 1 12.39 2.16 -61.68
C MET A 1 11.48 1.10 -61.05
N ARG A 2 10.70 0.40 -61.88
CA ARG A 2 9.81 -0.76 -61.62
C ARG A 2 8.64 -0.61 -60.61
N LEU A 3 7.46 -0.44 -61.23
CA LEU A 3 6.11 -0.74 -60.76
C LEU A 3 5.93 -2.23 -60.43
N ILE A 4 5.22 -2.57 -59.34
CA ILE A 4 4.44 -3.82 -59.23
C ILE A 4 3.16 -3.58 -58.38
N ARG A 5 1.99 -3.64 -59.04
CA ARG A 5 0.70 -4.05 -58.49
C ARG A 5 0.33 -5.34 -59.22
N PRO A 6 -0.22 -6.36 -58.53
CA PRO A 6 -1.54 -6.89 -58.92
C PRO A 6 -2.30 -7.46 -57.69
N ALA A 7 -3.53 -7.95 -57.71
CA ALA A 7 -4.68 -7.86 -58.60
C ALA A 7 -5.87 -8.37 -57.75
N VAL A 8 -7.04 -7.77 -57.99
CA VAL A 8 -8.33 -8.23 -57.48
C VAL A 8 -8.79 -9.39 -58.37
N LEU A 9 -9.29 -10.48 -57.77
CA LEU A 9 -10.06 -11.48 -58.49
C LEU A 9 -11.43 -11.63 -57.80
N ALA A 10 -12.48 -11.32 -58.57
CA ALA A 10 -13.87 -11.59 -58.24
C ALA A 10 -14.27 -12.95 -58.84
N ALA A 11 -15.11 -13.70 -58.13
CA ALA A 11 -15.92 -14.76 -58.71
C ALA A 11 -17.27 -14.81 -57.96
N ALA A 12 -18.34 -14.87 -58.75
CA ALA A 12 -19.73 -14.72 -58.37
C ALA A 12 -20.49 -16.06 -58.37
N LEU A 13 -21.78 -15.97 -57.97
CA LEU A 13 -22.91 -16.92 -58.13
C LEU A 13 -23.13 -17.85 -56.92
N ALA A 14 -24.35 -18.10 -56.41
CA ALA A 14 -25.70 -17.89 -56.92
C ALA A 14 -26.75 -17.77 -55.79
N LEU A 15 -27.90 -17.17 -56.11
CA LEU A 15 -29.15 -17.11 -55.34
C LEU A 15 -29.82 -18.49 -55.22
N GLY A 16 -30.54 -18.74 -54.12
CA GLY A 16 -31.48 -19.86 -54.01
C GLY A 16 -32.27 -19.85 -52.71
N ALA A 17 -33.59 -19.66 -52.81
CA ALA A 17 -34.55 -19.33 -51.76
C ALA A 17 -34.91 -20.45 -50.75
N ALA A 18 -35.61 -20.00 -49.70
CA ALA A 18 -36.71 -20.65 -48.97
C ALA A 18 -36.38 -21.49 -47.73
N GLY A 19 -37.03 -21.11 -46.61
CA GLY A 19 -37.14 -21.92 -45.39
C GLY A 19 -37.37 -21.05 -44.15
N GLY A 20 -38.63 -20.85 -43.76
CA GLY A 20 -39.01 -20.12 -42.54
C GLY A 20 -38.49 -20.77 -41.25
N PRO A 21 -38.57 -20.09 -40.10
CA PRO A 21 -38.07 -20.62 -38.85
C PRO A 21 -38.96 -21.78 -38.40
N ALA A 22 -38.42 -23.00 -38.44
CA ALA A 22 -39.00 -24.13 -37.72
C ALA A 22 -38.89 -23.85 -36.23
N ALA A 23 -40.04 -23.76 -35.57
CA ALA A 23 -40.15 -23.73 -34.12
C ALA A 23 -39.53 -25.02 -33.56
N PHE A 24 -38.38 -24.91 -32.90
CA PHE A 24 -37.92 -25.95 -32.00
C PHE A 24 -38.74 -25.83 -30.71
N ALA A 25 -39.68 -26.75 -30.54
CA ALA A 25 -40.36 -26.99 -29.28
C ALA A 25 -39.29 -27.33 -28.22
N GLN A 26 -39.18 -26.47 -27.22
CA GLN A 26 -38.28 -26.70 -26.09
C GLN A 26 -39.01 -27.61 -25.11
N GLU A 27 -38.59 -28.87 -25.07
CA GLU A 27 -39.08 -29.86 -24.10
C GLU A 27 -38.78 -29.36 -22.68
N ALA A 28 -39.81 -29.31 -21.83
CA ALA A 28 -39.65 -28.93 -20.44
C ALA A 28 -38.73 -29.96 -19.74
N PRO A 29 -37.72 -29.54 -18.97
CA PRO A 29 -36.88 -30.50 -18.27
C PRO A 29 -37.70 -31.23 -17.22
N ALA A 30 -37.66 -32.56 -17.29
CA ALA A 30 -38.25 -33.45 -16.30
C ALA A 30 -37.78 -33.05 -14.88
N ALA A 31 -38.71 -33.06 -13.93
CA ALA A 31 -38.43 -32.76 -12.54
C ALA A 31 -37.37 -33.73 -11.99
N GLY A 32 -36.16 -33.21 -11.77
CA GLY A 32 -35.10 -33.94 -11.07
C GLY A 32 -35.51 -34.32 -9.64
N PRO A 33 -34.77 -35.25 -9.00
CA PRO A 33 -35.12 -35.74 -7.67
C PRO A 33 -35.19 -34.57 -6.67
N LYS A 34 -36.34 -34.44 -6.00
CA LYS A 34 -36.57 -33.42 -4.97
C LYS A 34 -35.87 -33.81 -3.67
N THR A 35 -34.56 -33.66 -3.63
CA THR A 35 -33.81 -33.68 -2.37
C THR A 35 -33.98 -32.31 -1.70
N PRO A 36 -34.48 -32.23 -0.45
CA PRO A 36 -34.59 -30.96 0.26
C PRO A 36 -33.21 -30.31 0.40
N LEU A 37 -33.10 -29.04 0.05
CA LEU A 37 -31.92 -28.24 0.37
C LEU A 37 -31.77 -28.17 1.90
N PRO A 38 -30.58 -28.40 2.46
CA PRO A 38 -30.35 -28.24 3.89
C PRO A 38 -30.60 -26.77 4.30
N ALA A 39 -31.14 -26.59 5.50
CA ALA A 39 -31.38 -25.26 6.07
C ALA A 39 -30.06 -24.44 6.10
N PRO A 40 -30.12 -23.11 5.95
CA PRO A 40 -28.94 -22.27 6.03
C PRO A 40 -28.33 -22.40 7.43
N THR A 41 -27.22 -23.14 7.53
CA THR A 41 -26.39 -23.12 8.73
C THR A 41 -25.78 -21.73 8.89
N PRO A 42 -25.73 -21.16 10.10
CA PRO A 42 -25.01 -19.91 10.33
C PRO A 42 -23.58 -20.07 9.83
N ARG A 43 -23.16 -19.18 8.92
CA ARG A 43 -21.79 -19.13 8.42
C ARG A 43 -20.85 -19.00 9.62
N ALA A 44 -19.94 -19.95 9.78
CA ALA A 44 -18.85 -19.79 10.74
C ALA A 44 -18.10 -18.50 10.43
N VAL A 45 -17.82 -17.72 11.47
CA VAL A 45 -17.01 -16.49 11.36
C VAL A 45 -15.66 -16.89 10.77
N GLN A 46 -15.32 -16.31 9.61
CA GLN A 46 -14.01 -16.53 9.01
C GLN A 46 -12.94 -15.94 9.93
N PRO A 47 -11.79 -16.63 10.15
CA PRO A 47 -10.65 -16.03 10.83
C PRO A 47 -10.27 -14.74 10.09
N GLY A 48 -10.40 -13.58 10.76
CA GLY A 48 -10.15 -12.26 10.15
C GLY A 48 -11.34 -11.30 10.17
N GLN A 49 -12.57 -11.75 10.47
CA GLN A 49 -13.68 -10.85 10.78
C GLN A 49 -13.79 -10.58 12.29
N GLY A 50 -12.66 -10.16 12.87
CA GLY A 50 -12.65 -9.52 14.18
C GLY A 50 -12.87 -8.03 13.97
N LYS A 51 -13.92 -7.49 14.59
CA LYS A 51 -14.18 -6.05 14.67
C LYS A 51 -13.01 -5.41 15.47
N GLN A 52 -11.94 -4.99 14.80
CA GLN A 52 -10.82 -4.29 15.43
C GLN A 52 -11.22 -2.84 15.71
N ALA A 53 -11.84 -2.64 16.86
CA ALA A 53 -12.24 -1.32 17.35
C ALA A 53 -11.14 -0.63 18.17
N ASP A 54 -9.86 -0.75 17.78
CA ASP A 54 -8.78 -0.01 18.47
C ASP A 54 -7.83 0.77 17.56
N HIS A 55 -7.93 0.62 16.23
CA HIS A 55 -7.25 1.48 15.27
C HIS A 55 -8.16 1.81 14.09
N ALA A 56 -9.24 2.56 14.36
CA ALA A 56 -10.18 3.02 13.32
C ALA A 56 -9.50 3.76 12.15
N ASP A 57 -8.26 4.20 12.36
CA ASP A 57 -7.48 5.05 11.46
C ASP A 57 -6.36 4.31 10.73
N TRP A 58 -6.24 2.99 10.89
CA TRP A 58 -5.20 2.21 10.22
C TRP A 58 -5.72 1.62 8.90
N PRO A 59 -5.22 2.07 7.74
CA PRO A 59 -5.79 1.70 6.44
C PRO A 59 -5.07 0.52 5.76
N CYS A 60 -3.98 0.02 6.34
CA CYS A 60 -3.13 -1.00 5.72
C CYS A 60 -3.59 -2.42 6.10
N VAL A 61 -3.35 -3.38 5.20
CA VAL A 61 -3.66 -4.81 5.43
C VAL A 61 -2.84 -5.40 6.59
N GLN A 62 -1.59 -4.95 6.74
CA GLN A 62 -0.73 -5.36 7.85
C GLN A 62 -1.25 -4.81 9.18
N PRO A 63 -1.22 -5.58 10.28
CA PRO A 63 -1.57 -5.06 11.60
C PRO A 63 -0.71 -3.85 11.96
N ARG A 64 -1.31 -2.89 12.67
CA ARG A 64 -0.58 -1.75 13.18
C ARG A 64 0.34 -2.20 14.32
N VAL A 65 1.64 -1.98 14.16
CA VAL A 65 2.65 -2.17 15.21
C VAL A 65 3.38 -0.84 15.38
N ALA A 66 3.14 -0.15 16.50
CA ALA A 66 3.65 1.22 16.69
C ALA A 66 5.18 1.27 16.74
N GLU A 67 5.77 0.41 17.57
CA GLU A 67 7.21 0.39 17.85
C GLU A 67 7.76 -1.00 17.56
N LEU A 68 8.96 -1.07 17.00
CA LEU A 68 9.67 -2.33 16.80
C LEU A 68 10.29 -2.82 18.11
N SER A 69 10.40 -4.13 18.24
CA SER A 69 11.27 -4.75 19.24
C SER A 69 12.59 -5.15 18.59
N TYR A 70 13.71 -4.77 19.21
CA TYR A 70 15.03 -5.15 18.73
C TYR A 70 15.33 -6.64 18.96
N GLY A 71 14.57 -7.34 19.80
CA GLY A 71 14.86 -8.73 20.19
C GLY A 71 14.84 -9.74 19.04
N GLN A 72 14.18 -9.40 17.91
CA GLN A 72 14.20 -10.22 16.70
C GLN A 72 15.35 -9.87 15.74
N MET A 73 16.04 -8.74 15.98
CA MET A 73 17.04 -8.16 15.08
C MET A 73 18.46 -8.21 15.67
N TRP A 74 18.57 -8.44 16.98
CA TRP A 74 19.82 -8.37 17.72
C TRP A 74 19.95 -9.54 18.68
N ALA A 75 21.07 -10.26 18.55
CA ALA A 75 21.47 -11.30 19.50
C ALA A 75 22.85 -11.01 20.13
N GLY A 76 23.28 -9.75 20.13
CA GLY A 76 24.47 -9.29 20.85
C GLY A 76 24.17 -8.90 22.30
N PRO A 77 25.06 -8.14 22.95
CA PRO A 77 24.89 -7.69 24.34
C PRO A 77 23.59 -6.90 24.57
N PRO A 78 23.08 -6.84 25.82
CA PRO A 78 21.92 -6.04 26.17
C PRO A 78 22.06 -4.57 25.75
N LEU A 79 20.95 -3.98 25.30
CA LEU A 79 20.95 -2.65 24.69
C LEU A 79 20.45 -1.54 25.61
N ASP A 80 19.97 -1.84 26.81
CA ASP A 80 19.30 -0.86 27.68
C ASP A 80 20.15 0.39 27.91
N ALA A 81 21.44 0.22 28.26
CA ALA A 81 22.38 1.32 28.41
C ALA A 81 22.80 1.94 27.06
N ALA A 82 22.95 1.11 26.02
CA ALA A 82 23.39 1.56 24.70
C ALA A 82 22.34 2.46 24.03
N LEU A 83 21.05 2.17 24.21
CA LEU A 83 19.93 2.95 23.69
C LEU A 83 19.90 4.38 24.24
N THR A 84 20.42 4.59 25.46
CA THR A 84 20.51 5.92 26.08
C THR A 84 21.82 6.64 25.78
N ALA A 85 22.92 5.92 25.57
CA ALA A 85 24.27 6.49 25.53
C ALA A 85 24.89 6.60 24.13
N TRP A 86 24.30 6.00 23.08
CA TRP A 86 24.92 6.00 21.74
C TRP A 86 25.19 7.40 21.17
N ARG A 87 24.42 8.41 21.60
CA ARG A 87 24.60 9.81 21.19
C ARG A 87 25.82 10.49 21.81
N ASP A 88 26.45 9.88 22.81
CA ASP A 88 27.62 10.46 23.47
C ASP A 88 28.92 10.10 22.72
N ASP A 89 28.89 9.03 21.91
CA ASP A 89 30.03 8.60 21.11
C ASP A 89 30.00 9.29 19.72
N ALA A 90 31.02 10.11 19.46
CA ALA A 90 31.13 10.87 18.21
C ALA A 90 31.23 9.97 16.97
N LEU A 91 32.02 8.89 17.04
CA LEU A 91 32.21 7.98 15.92
C LEU A 91 30.89 7.26 15.58
N VAL A 92 30.13 6.84 16.60
CA VAL A 92 28.81 6.24 16.43
C VAL A 92 27.84 7.24 15.79
N ARG A 93 27.70 8.43 16.36
CA ARG A 93 26.79 9.47 15.85
C ARG A 93 27.06 9.85 14.40
N GLU A 94 28.31 9.99 14.02
CA GLU A 94 28.70 10.41 12.67
C GLU A 94 28.46 9.30 11.63
N THR A 95 28.46 8.05 12.06
CA THR A 95 28.29 6.89 11.16
C THR A 95 26.81 6.61 10.85
N ILE A 96 25.92 6.83 11.81
CA ILE A 96 24.49 6.47 11.73
C ILE A 96 23.76 7.09 10.52
N PRO A 97 23.90 8.38 10.19
CA PRO A 97 23.15 9.00 9.09
C PRO A 97 23.30 8.27 7.75
N THR A 98 24.50 7.74 7.49
CA THR A 98 24.76 6.95 6.28
C THR A 98 24.09 5.58 6.36
N LEU A 99 24.15 4.90 7.51
CA LEU A 99 23.57 3.57 7.66
C LEU A 99 22.04 3.54 7.59
N VAL A 100 21.38 4.59 8.10
CA VAL A 100 19.90 4.67 8.13
C VAL A 100 19.30 5.27 6.87
N ALA A 101 20.13 5.82 5.98
CA ALA A 101 19.65 6.36 4.71
C ALA A 101 19.14 5.23 3.81
N ARG A 102 17.86 5.28 3.44
CA ARG A 102 17.21 4.28 2.56
C ARG A 102 17.89 4.10 1.20
N ARG A 103 18.65 5.10 0.73
CA ARG A 103 19.38 5.05 -0.53
C ARG A 103 20.72 4.31 -0.44
N THR A 104 21.23 4.10 0.77
CA THR A 104 22.52 3.45 1.00
C THR A 104 22.36 1.96 0.76
N LYS A 105 23.07 1.47 -0.25
CA LYS A 105 23.04 0.06 -0.66
C LYS A 105 23.78 -0.81 0.37
N THR A 106 23.50 -2.11 0.35
CA THR A 106 24.10 -3.08 1.26
C THR A 106 25.62 -3.05 1.22
N GLU A 107 26.23 -3.03 0.04
CA GLU A 107 27.69 -3.07 -0.13
C GLU A 107 28.38 -1.81 0.40
N GLU A 108 27.71 -0.66 0.25
CA GLU A 108 28.16 0.62 0.79
C GLU A 108 28.08 0.61 2.32
N ALA A 109 26.95 0.16 2.88
CA ALA A 109 26.77 0.02 4.32
C ALA A 109 27.83 -0.90 4.94
N GLU A 110 28.09 -2.05 4.33
CA GLU A 110 29.14 -2.97 4.78
C GLU A 110 30.54 -2.33 4.77
N THR A 111 30.83 -1.52 3.75
CA THR A 111 32.12 -0.80 3.66
C THR A 111 32.25 0.24 4.78
N VAL A 112 31.17 0.97 5.07
CA VAL A 112 31.10 1.90 6.21
C VAL A 112 31.30 1.14 7.53
N LEU A 113 30.62 0.00 7.70
CA LEU A 113 30.71 -0.82 8.91
C LEU A 113 32.11 -1.41 9.13
N ARG A 114 32.78 -1.93 8.09
CA ARG A 114 34.16 -2.40 8.19
C ARG A 114 35.12 -1.29 8.59
N ARG A 115 34.95 -0.09 8.02
CA ARG A 115 35.74 1.09 8.39
C ARG A 115 35.52 1.49 9.85
N PHE A 116 34.25 1.51 10.28
CA PHE A 116 33.87 1.77 11.66
C PHE A 116 34.52 0.76 12.63
N ALA A 117 34.42 -0.53 12.33
CA ALA A 117 34.99 -1.59 13.16
C ALA A 117 36.51 -1.48 13.26
N HIS A 118 37.20 -1.15 12.17
CA HIS A 118 38.64 -0.88 12.19
C HIS A 118 38.99 0.34 13.06
N ALA A 119 38.25 1.45 12.91
CA ALA A 119 38.47 2.66 13.70
C ALA A 119 38.16 2.47 15.20
N ALA A 120 37.25 1.56 15.53
CA ALA A 120 36.88 1.21 16.90
C ALA A 120 37.98 0.46 17.67
N GLY A 121 38.90 -0.22 16.97
CA GLY A 121 40.05 -0.88 17.59
C GLY A 121 39.68 -1.89 18.68
N ALA A 122 40.29 -1.77 19.85
CA ALA A 122 40.05 -2.68 20.98
C ALA A 122 38.60 -2.62 21.50
N ASP A 123 37.91 -1.49 21.32
CA ASP A 123 36.53 -1.29 21.78
C ASP A 123 35.48 -1.74 20.74
N LYS A 124 35.89 -2.48 19.70
CA LYS A 124 35.06 -2.85 18.54
C LYS A 124 33.68 -3.36 18.95
N ASN A 125 33.59 -4.40 19.79
CA ASN A 125 32.31 -5.00 20.15
C ASN A 125 31.41 -4.04 20.94
N ALA A 126 31.98 -3.23 21.84
CA ALA A 126 31.23 -2.22 22.60
C ALA A 126 30.69 -1.12 21.68
N LYS A 127 31.52 -0.61 20.76
CA LYS A 127 31.13 0.41 19.78
C LYS A 127 30.14 -0.11 18.74
N LEU A 128 30.24 -1.36 18.30
CA LEU A 128 29.25 -1.99 17.42
C LEU A 128 27.89 -2.15 18.13
N THR A 129 27.89 -2.44 19.43
CA THR A 129 26.66 -2.49 20.24
C THR A 129 26.00 -1.10 20.32
N LEU A 130 26.78 -0.05 20.60
CA LEU A 130 26.29 1.35 20.55
C LEU A 130 25.78 1.74 19.16
N LEU A 131 26.49 1.32 18.11
CA LEU A 131 26.11 1.60 16.74
C LEU A 131 24.78 0.93 16.38
N PHE A 132 24.58 -0.34 16.74
CA PHE A 132 23.31 -1.01 16.56
C PHE A 132 22.18 -0.26 17.30
N ALA A 133 22.38 0.09 18.56
CA ALA A 133 21.39 0.80 19.35
C ALA A 133 20.97 2.12 18.67
N GLY A 134 21.92 2.89 18.14
CA GLY A 134 21.64 4.12 17.43
C GLY A 134 20.96 3.92 16.07
N VAL A 135 21.43 2.97 15.26
CA VAL A 135 20.80 2.61 13.98
C VAL A 135 19.35 2.17 14.20
N PHE A 136 19.12 1.27 15.16
CA PHE A 136 17.78 0.81 15.52
C PHE A 136 16.90 1.96 15.99
N SER A 137 17.40 2.81 16.91
CA SER A 137 16.65 3.95 17.43
C SER A 137 16.19 4.91 16.33
N GLU A 138 17.06 5.25 15.38
CA GLU A 138 16.75 6.19 14.31
C GLU A 138 15.80 5.60 13.25
N ILE A 139 15.97 4.32 12.89
CA ILE A 139 15.04 3.63 11.97
C ILE A 139 13.67 3.45 12.61
N ASN A 140 13.63 3.04 13.88
CA ASN A 140 12.39 2.85 14.61
C ASN A 140 11.63 4.17 14.76
N ALA A 141 12.31 5.27 15.13
CA ALA A 141 11.71 6.61 15.16
C ALA A 141 11.15 7.05 13.80
N SER A 142 11.91 6.80 12.71
CA SER A 142 11.46 7.07 11.34
C SER A 142 10.20 6.27 10.99
N ARG A 143 10.16 4.99 11.37
CA ARG A 143 9.01 4.10 11.15
C ARG A 143 7.79 4.58 11.91
N SER A 144 7.91 4.95 13.19
CA SER A 144 6.82 5.50 13.99
C SER A 144 6.27 6.79 13.37
N ALA A 145 7.13 7.66 12.84
CA ALA A 145 6.71 8.87 12.12
C ALA A 145 5.93 8.56 10.84
N VAL A 146 6.36 7.55 10.07
CA VAL A 146 5.64 7.06 8.87
C VAL A 146 4.27 6.52 9.27
N ILE A 147 4.20 5.64 10.27
CA ILE A 147 2.93 5.08 10.79
C ILE A 147 1.95 6.18 11.18
N ALA A 148 2.41 7.17 11.96
CA ALA A 148 1.56 8.30 12.33
C ALA A 148 1.12 9.14 11.11
N GLY A 149 1.96 9.21 10.07
CA GLY A 149 1.63 9.82 8.79
C GLY A 149 0.52 9.08 8.04
N ILE A 150 0.57 7.75 8.03
CA ILE A 150 -0.42 6.87 7.41
C ILE A 150 -1.79 7.05 8.10
N GLU A 151 -1.82 7.13 9.43
CA GLU A 151 -3.07 7.38 10.16
C GLU A 151 -3.68 8.74 9.84
N ARG A 152 -2.84 9.80 9.80
CA ARG A 152 -3.28 11.14 9.38
C ARG A 152 -3.81 11.12 7.94
N TYR A 153 -3.19 10.34 7.07
CA TYR A 153 -3.63 10.17 5.70
C TYR A 153 -5.00 9.49 5.63
N ALA A 154 -5.20 8.40 6.38
CA ALA A 154 -6.48 7.69 6.45
C ALA A 154 -7.62 8.59 6.96
N ARG A 155 -7.37 9.40 8.00
CA ARG A 155 -8.34 10.41 8.48
C ARG A 155 -8.77 11.35 7.36
N LYS A 156 -7.79 11.97 6.68
CA LYS A 156 -8.05 12.89 5.56
C LYS A 156 -8.77 12.22 4.39
N GLN A 157 -8.54 10.94 4.15
CA GLN A 157 -9.26 10.18 3.12
C GLN A 157 -10.73 9.98 3.46
N ARG A 158 -11.06 9.71 4.73
CA ARG A 158 -12.46 9.65 5.16
C ARG A 158 -13.15 11.01 5.13
N ASP A 159 -12.46 12.07 5.56
CA ASP A 159 -13.02 13.43 5.50
C ASP A 159 -13.32 13.84 4.05
N LEU A 160 -12.43 13.52 3.10
CA LEU A 160 -12.65 13.74 1.68
C LEU A 160 -13.82 12.90 1.15
N SER A 161 -13.91 11.64 1.54
CA SER A 161 -15.02 10.76 1.15
C SER A 161 -16.38 11.28 1.62
N GLU A 162 -16.48 11.74 2.87
CA GLU A 162 -17.74 12.29 3.40
C GLU A 162 -18.09 13.63 2.73
N ARG A 163 -17.08 14.45 2.39
CA ARG A 163 -17.29 15.67 1.58
C ARG A 163 -17.84 15.34 0.19
N ILE A 164 -17.20 14.44 -0.55
CA ILE A 164 -17.67 13.98 -1.88
C ILE A 164 -19.12 13.51 -1.81
N LYS A 165 -19.44 12.69 -0.81
CA LYS A 165 -20.80 12.18 -0.59
C LYS A 165 -21.79 13.33 -0.32
N THR A 166 -21.42 14.27 0.55
CA THR A 166 -22.27 15.43 0.89
C THR A 166 -22.51 16.31 -0.32
N GLU A 167 -21.45 16.66 -1.06
CA GLU A 167 -21.51 17.50 -2.25
C GLU A 167 -22.29 16.82 -3.39
N SER A 168 -22.13 15.51 -3.57
CA SER A 168 -22.90 14.73 -4.55
C SER A 168 -24.40 14.77 -4.26
N LEU A 169 -24.81 14.61 -3.00
CA LEU A 169 -26.21 14.70 -2.59
C LEU A 169 -26.76 16.11 -2.76
N GLN A 170 -25.98 17.13 -2.39
CA GLN A 170 -26.37 18.53 -2.56
C GLN A 170 -26.54 18.89 -4.04
N LEU A 171 -25.61 18.49 -4.91
CA LEU A 171 -25.70 18.75 -6.34
C LEU A 171 -26.90 18.05 -6.99
N ALA A 172 -27.19 16.80 -6.58
CA ALA A 172 -28.39 16.10 -7.01
C ALA A 172 -29.68 16.82 -6.57
N SER A 173 -29.72 17.31 -5.34
CA SER A 173 -30.83 18.12 -4.81
C SER A 173 -30.99 19.43 -5.59
N ASP A 174 -29.89 20.15 -5.83
CA ASP A 174 -29.87 21.43 -6.52
C ASP A 174 -30.31 21.33 -7.98
N ARG A 175 -30.15 20.16 -8.61
CA ARG A 175 -30.61 19.89 -9.99
C ARG A 175 -32.07 19.47 -10.07
N LYS A 176 -32.65 18.98 -8.97
CA LYS A 176 -33.99 18.39 -8.97
C LYS A 176 -35.03 19.40 -9.43
N GLY A 177 -35.81 19.05 -10.46
CA GLY A 177 -36.88 19.89 -11.00
C GLY A 177 -36.41 21.08 -11.84
N LYS A 178 -35.11 21.26 -12.08
CA LYS A 178 -34.57 22.27 -12.99
C LYS A 178 -34.59 21.77 -14.44
N ASP A 179 -34.87 22.66 -15.38
CA ASP A 179 -34.72 22.38 -16.81
C ASP A 179 -33.23 22.33 -17.23
N MET A 180 -32.97 21.99 -18.49
CA MET A 180 -31.60 21.85 -19.02
C MET A 180 -30.80 23.15 -19.00
N ALA A 181 -31.42 24.31 -19.24
CA ALA A 181 -30.72 25.58 -19.23
C ALA A 181 -30.32 25.97 -17.80
N ALA A 182 -31.22 25.78 -16.84
CA ALA A 182 -30.96 26.03 -15.43
C ALA A 182 -29.93 25.06 -14.82
N GLN A 183 -29.84 23.82 -15.32
CA GLN A 183 -28.80 22.86 -14.91
C GLN A 183 -27.40 23.23 -15.41
N MET A 184 -27.30 24.00 -16.49
CA MET A 184 -26.05 24.50 -17.08
C MET A 184 -25.62 25.86 -16.49
N SER A 185 -26.20 26.28 -15.37
CA SER A 185 -25.78 27.52 -14.72
C SER A 185 -24.31 27.45 -14.29
N PRO A 186 -23.57 28.57 -14.32
CA PRO A 186 -22.17 28.60 -13.90
C PRO A 186 -21.95 28.07 -12.48
N GLU A 187 -22.91 28.29 -11.58
CA GLU A 187 -22.84 27.79 -10.19
C GLU A 187 -22.87 26.26 -10.12
N LEU A 188 -23.79 25.60 -10.84
CA LEU A 188 -23.90 24.15 -10.84
C LEU A 188 -22.73 23.49 -11.57
N GLN A 189 -22.22 24.13 -12.62
CA GLN A 189 -21.01 23.68 -13.30
C GLN A 189 -19.79 23.75 -12.39
N GLN A 190 -19.67 24.80 -11.56
CA GLN A 190 -18.59 24.90 -10.59
C GLN A 190 -18.67 23.79 -9.53
N LYS A 191 -19.87 23.51 -9.00
CA LYS A 191 -20.10 22.41 -8.04
C LYS A 191 -19.75 21.05 -8.64
N GLU A 192 -20.15 20.78 -9.88
CA GLU A 192 -19.79 19.55 -10.61
C GLU A 192 -18.27 19.41 -10.81
N GLN A 193 -17.60 20.52 -11.18
CA GLN A 193 -16.15 20.52 -11.34
C GLN A 193 -15.42 20.23 -10.03
N THR A 194 -15.84 20.84 -8.92
CA THR A 194 -15.28 20.54 -7.59
C THR A 194 -15.46 19.07 -7.23
N LEU A 195 -16.68 18.54 -7.38
CA LEU A 195 -16.96 17.13 -7.09
C LEU A 195 -16.11 16.18 -7.95
N THR A 196 -15.95 16.49 -9.23
CA THR A 196 -15.11 15.72 -10.15
C THR A 196 -13.65 15.75 -9.71
N TRP A 197 -13.13 16.91 -9.33
CA TRP A 197 -11.76 17.07 -8.84
C TRP A 197 -11.52 16.31 -7.54
N ASP A 198 -12.42 16.44 -6.57
CA ASP A 198 -12.31 15.77 -5.28
C ASP A 198 -12.39 14.24 -5.45
N THR A 199 -13.28 13.74 -6.31
CA THR A 199 -13.39 12.31 -6.65
C THR A 199 -12.10 11.80 -7.29
N ARG A 200 -11.55 12.52 -8.27
CA ARG A 200 -10.27 12.17 -8.90
C ARG A 200 -9.13 12.10 -7.88
N ILE A 201 -9.04 13.09 -6.99
CA ILE A 201 -8.03 13.11 -5.91
C ILE A 201 -8.22 11.93 -4.96
N TYR A 202 -9.47 11.58 -4.62
CA TYR A 202 -9.77 10.44 -3.77
C TYR A 202 -9.30 9.13 -4.42
N ASP A 203 -9.63 8.90 -5.69
CA ASP A 203 -9.24 7.68 -6.41
C ASP A 203 -7.71 7.55 -6.57
N GLU A 204 -7.03 8.63 -6.95
CA GLU A 204 -5.56 8.66 -7.06
C GLU A 204 -4.89 8.32 -5.71
N ARG A 205 -5.45 8.83 -4.62
CA ARG A 205 -4.95 8.59 -3.27
C ARG A 205 -5.22 7.16 -2.80
N ALA A 206 -6.42 6.64 -3.05
CA ALA A 206 -6.76 5.25 -2.75
C ALA A 206 -5.82 4.27 -3.47
N GLN A 207 -5.45 4.55 -4.73
CA GLN A 207 -4.48 3.75 -5.48
C GLN A 207 -3.06 3.85 -4.90
N ALA A 208 -2.64 5.05 -4.48
CA ALA A 208 -1.32 5.27 -3.90
C ALA A 208 -1.13 4.62 -2.52
N LEU A 209 -2.23 4.31 -1.82
CA LEU A 209 -2.19 3.77 -0.46
C LEU A 209 -1.37 2.47 -0.35
N THR A 210 -1.39 1.61 -1.37
CA THR A 210 -0.62 0.37 -1.39
C THR A 210 0.87 0.63 -1.16
N TYR A 211 1.46 1.55 -1.92
CA TYR A 211 2.88 1.92 -1.81
C TYR A 211 3.20 2.62 -0.49
N VAL A 212 2.25 3.40 0.02
CA VAL A 212 2.37 4.05 1.33
C VAL A 212 2.45 2.98 2.44
N CYS A 213 1.63 1.93 2.35
CA CYS A 213 1.61 0.83 3.29
C CYS A 213 2.86 -0.08 3.25
N GLU A 214 3.64 -0.04 2.17
CA GLU A 214 4.93 -0.76 2.08
C GLU A 214 6.06 -0.03 2.81
N SER A 215 5.93 1.28 3.03
CA SER A 215 7.00 2.10 3.61
C SER A 215 7.47 1.63 5.01
N PRO A 216 6.59 1.24 5.95
CA PRO A 216 7.02 0.68 7.24
C PRO A 216 7.79 -0.64 7.10
N VAL A 217 7.41 -1.49 6.14
CA VAL A 217 8.04 -2.79 5.90
C VAL A 217 9.46 -2.61 5.38
N ILE A 218 9.68 -1.66 4.46
CA ILE A 218 11.02 -1.34 3.94
C ILE A 218 11.95 -0.86 5.06
N LEU A 219 11.46 -0.05 6.00
CA LEU A 219 12.25 0.41 7.15
C LEU A 219 12.59 -0.75 8.09
N GLU A 220 11.67 -1.67 8.31
CA GLU A 220 11.92 -2.86 9.13
C GLU A 220 12.95 -3.81 8.49
N GLN A 221 12.86 -4.03 7.19
CA GLN A 221 13.86 -4.78 6.42
C GLN A 221 15.24 -4.13 6.52
N LEU A 222 15.31 -2.80 6.40
CA LEU A 222 16.55 -2.04 6.58
C LEU A 222 17.13 -2.24 7.99
N ALA A 223 16.31 -2.17 9.04
CA ALA A 223 16.77 -2.40 10.41
C ALA A 223 17.35 -3.81 10.58
N PHE A 224 16.69 -4.83 10.03
CA PHE A 224 17.15 -6.21 10.09
C PHE A 224 18.45 -6.43 9.30
N GLU A 225 18.55 -5.86 8.10
CA GLU A 225 19.75 -5.92 7.28
C GLU A 225 20.95 -5.28 7.99
N ARG A 226 20.78 -4.07 8.53
CA ARG A 226 21.83 -3.37 9.28
C ARG A 226 22.19 -4.10 10.55
N GLY A 227 21.20 -4.64 11.27
CA GLY A 227 21.42 -5.44 12.48
C GLY A 227 22.32 -6.64 12.21
N ARG A 228 21.99 -7.45 11.19
CA ARG A 228 22.82 -8.60 10.80
C ARG A 228 24.23 -8.20 10.36
N ALA A 229 24.36 -7.13 9.57
CA ALA A 229 25.67 -6.67 9.11
C ALA A 229 26.57 -6.18 10.25
N ILE A 230 25.99 -5.49 11.24
CA ILE A 230 26.71 -5.08 12.45
C ILE A 230 27.12 -6.30 13.28
N GLN A 231 26.19 -7.23 13.50
CA GLN A 231 26.44 -8.42 14.29
C GLN A 231 27.51 -9.33 13.66
N ALA A 232 27.58 -9.41 12.33
CA ALA A 232 28.59 -10.18 11.63
C ALA A 232 30.04 -9.69 11.82
N LEU A 233 30.23 -8.47 12.36
CA LEU A 233 31.55 -7.91 12.65
C LEU A 233 31.97 -8.07 14.12
N MET A 234 31.10 -8.62 14.96
CA MET A 234 31.38 -8.88 16.37
C MET A 234 32.18 -10.19 16.52
N ASP A 235 33.11 -10.19 17.48
CA ASP A 235 33.85 -11.40 17.90
C ASP A 235 33.15 -12.12 19.06
#